data_AF-A0A1G3ZLP9-F1
#
_entry.id   AF-A0A1G3ZLP9-F1
#
_cell.length_a   1.000
_cell.length_b   1.000
_cell.length_c   1.000
_cell.angle_alpha   90.00
_cell.angle_beta   90.00
_cell.angle_gamma   90.00
#
_symmetry.space_group_name_H-M   'P 1'
#
loop_
_entity.id
_entity.type
_entity.pdbx_description
1 polymer ?
#
loop_
_entity_poly.entity_id
_entity_poly.type
_entity_poly.pdbx_seq_one_letter_code
_entity_poly.pdbx_strand_id
1 'polypeptide(L)'
;MAGLFRGNPNLKRSSSHNLELGMEATLGSWRSHVAVFCRRDDRLVDWTYRSGITARTANPVDIDNVGAEAVLTWTPTGGCWEVVLGYTYLQKRADYGGALVDASFYALNFPRHRLTAAVVARLGGGFELRMDNEARLQEEDSLRVIGGRRAVISSMGIFYRPRWQPDLELSALVDNLWDSDFQEVPAVPAARRQASAGLTWRW
;
A
#
# COMPACT_ATOMS: atom_id res chain seq x y z
N MET A 1 -9.63 8.62 36.07
CA MET A 1 -10.03 8.64 34.65
C MET A 1 -8.82 8.25 33.81
N ALA A 2 -8.89 7.16 33.06
CA ALA A 2 -7.87 6.82 32.08
C ALA A 2 -8.45 7.10 30.70
N GLY A 3 -7.73 7.86 29.87
CA GLY A 3 -8.13 8.14 28.49
C GLY A 3 -8.09 6.89 27.62
N LEU A 4 -8.67 6.99 26.41
CA LEU A 4 -8.65 5.93 25.39
C LEU A 4 -7.24 5.52 24.96
N PHE A 5 -6.23 6.34 25.27
CA PHE A 5 -4.83 6.11 24.97
C PHE A 5 -4.02 6.12 26.27
N ARG A 6 -3.34 5.00 26.54
CA ARG A 6 -2.42 4.84 27.66
C ARG A 6 -0.98 4.84 27.13
N GLY A 7 -0.27 5.93 27.42
CA GLY A 7 1.17 6.01 27.18
C GLY A 7 1.95 5.07 28.12
N ASN A 8 3.19 4.78 27.74
CA ASN A 8 4.08 3.93 28.51
C ASN A 8 5.40 4.69 28.78
N PRO A 9 5.65 5.15 30.02
CA PRO A 9 6.85 5.93 30.34
C PRO A 9 8.14 5.10 30.30
N ASN A 10 8.05 3.78 30.22
CA ASN A 10 9.20 2.88 30.17
C ASN A 10 9.68 2.59 28.73
N LEU A 11 9.06 3.22 27.72
CA LEU A 11 9.49 3.07 26.34
C LEU A 11 10.92 3.60 26.16
N LYS A 12 11.73 2.80 25.48
CA LYS A 12 13.10 3.14 25.13
C LYS A 12 13.16 3.59 23.67
N ARG A 13 14.32 4.12 23.25
CA ARG A 13 14.59 4.39 21.84
C ARG A 13 14.63 3.07 21.05
N SER A 14 14.03 3.11 19.87
CA SER A 14 14.08 2.02 18.90
C SER A 14 15.42 2.02 18.15
N SER A 15 15.82 0.84 17.66
CA SER A 15 16.94 0.65 16.74
C SER A 15 16.51 -0.24 15.57
N SER A 16 17.20 -0.14 14.45
CA SER A 16 16.91 -0.94 13.26
C SER A 16 18.21 -1.35 12.56
N HIS A 17 18.24 -2.58 12.08
CA HIS A 17 19.32 -3.14 11.29
C HIS A 17 18.72 -3.72 10.00
N ASN A 18 19.18 -3.22 8.85
CA ASN A 18 18.65 -3.60 7.55
C ASN A 18 19.75 -4.16 6.66
N LEU A 19 19.41 -5.21 5.91
CA LEU A 19 20.22 -5.76 4.84
C LEU A 19 19.32 -6.01 3.63
N GLU A 20 19.77 -5.55 2.47
CA GLU A 20 19.03 -5.68 1.21
C GLU A 20 19.99 -6.06 0.08
N LEU A 21 19.50 -6.92 -0.81
CA LEU A 21 20.17 -7.28 -2.05
C LEU A 21 19.19 -7.06 -3.20
N GLY A 22 19.58 -6.21 -4.14
CA GLY A 22 18.78 -5.84 -5.31
C GLY A 22 19.49 -6.13 -6.63
N MET A 23 18.69 -6.34 -7.66
CA MET A 23 19.12 -6.43 -9.06
C MET A 23 18.19 -5.60 -9.93
N GLU A 24 18.78 -4.80 -10.82
CA GLU A 24 18.07 -4.10 -11.88
C GLU A 24 18.54 -4.63 -13.24
N ALA A 25 17.61 -4.84 -14.16
CA ALA A 25 17.90 -5.22 -15.53
C ALA A 25 17.01 -4.46 -16.51
N THR A 26 17.56 -4.10 -17.66
CA THR A 26 16.82 -3.52 -18.79
C THR A 26 17.13 -4.35 -20.03
N LEU A 27 16.09 -4.85 -20.69
CA LEU A 27 16.20 -5.65 -21.90
C LEU A 27 15.10 -5.26 -22.90
N GLY A 28 15.49 -4.59 -23.98
CA GLY A 28 14.56 -4.09 -24.99
C GLY A 28 13.51 -3.17 -24.37
N SER A 29 12.24 -3.55 -24.48
CA SER A 29 11.11 -2.80 -23.91
C SER A 29 10.82 -3.10 -22.44
N TRP A 30 11.62 -3.93 -21.78
CA TRP A 30 11.41 -4.33 -20.40
C TRP A 30 12.44 -3.69 -19.48
N ARG A 31 11.98 -3.20 -18.32
CA ARG A 31 12.81 -2.88 -17.16
C ARG A 31 12.31 -3.68 -15.98
N SER A 32 13.19 -4.31 -15.24
CA SER A 32 12.86 -5.07 -14.04
C SER A 32 13.74 -4.67 -12.87
N HIS A 33 13.14 -4.53 -11.70
CA HIS A 33 13.83 -4.41 -10.42
C HIS A 33 13.37 -5.55 -9.52
N VAL A 34 14.30 -6.25 -8.88
CA VAL A 34 13.99 -7.30 -7.91
C VAL A 34 14.88 -7.11 -6.70
N ALA A 35 14.31 -7.17 -5.50
CA ALA A 35 15.08 -7.11 -4.27
C ALA A 35 14.57 -8.12 -3.23
N VAL A 36 15.49 -8.56 -2.38
CA VAL A 36 15.19 -9.30 -1.15
C VAL A 36 15.81 -8.57 0.01
N PHE A 37 15.10 -8.52 1.13
CA PHE A 37 15.56 -7.79 2.30
C PHE A 37 15.23 -8.52 3.59
N CYS A 38 16.05 -8.26 4.60
CA CYS A 38 15.75 -8.57 5.98
C CYS A 38 16.03 -7.36 6.85
N ARG A 39 15.12 -7.10 7.78
CA ARG A 39 15.21 -5.97 8.70
C ARG A 39 14.82 -6.42 10.09
N ARG A 40 15.69 -6.17 11.06
CA ARG A 40 15.41 -6.37 12.48
C ARG A 40 15.21 -5.02 13.14
N ASP A 41 14.07 -4.84 13.75
CA ASP A 41 13.75 -3.67 14.56
C ASP A 41 13.67 -4.06 16.03
N ASP A 42 14.37 -3.35 16.90
CA ASP A 42 14.31 -3.56 18.34
C ASP A 42 13.60 -2.37 19.01
N ARG A 43 12.66 -2.66 19.92
CA ARG A 43 11.89 -1.72 20.74
C ARG A 43 11.15 -0.67 19.93
N LEU A 44 10.56 -1.05 18.80
CA LEU A 44 9.54 -0.23 18.15
C LEU A 44 8.36 -0.02 19.09
N VAL A 45 7.57 1.02 18.82
CA VAL A 45 6.37 1.31 19.60
C VAL A 45 5.16 0.94 18.76
N ASP A 46 4.26 0.15 19.36
CA ASP A 46 3.00 -0.20 18.74
C ASP A 46 1.80 0.13 19.62
N TRP A 47 0.69 0.50 18.99
CA TRP A 47 -0.60 0.65 19.64
C TRP A 47 -1.33 -0.67 19.63
N THR A 48 -1.26 -1.35 20.77
CA THR A 48 -1.82 -2.68 20.95
C THR A 48 -3.17 -2.64 21.64
N TYR A 49 -3.95 -3.70 21.40
CA TYR A 49 -5.23 -3.95 22.01
C TYR A 49 -5.25 -5.28 22.73
N ARG A 50 -6.06 -5.30 23.78
CA ARG A 50 -6.40 -6.51 24.52
C ARG A 50 -7.91 -6.55 24.71
N SER A 51 -8.53 -7.68 24.42
CA SER A 51 -9.94 -7.93 24.58
C SER A 51 -10.38 -7.65 26.02
N GLY A 52 -11.51 -6.96 26.17
CA GLY A 52 -12.00 -6.47 27.47
C GLY A 52 -11.32 -5.21 28.00
N ILE A 53 -10.31 -4.66 27.31
CA ILE A 53 -9.69 -3.38 27.64
C ILE A 53 -10.02 -2.35 26.56
N THR A 54 -10.75 -1.30 26.94
CA THR A 54 -11.18 -0.24 26.01
C THR A 54 -10.05 0.73 25.62
N ALA A 55 -8.98 0.79 26.42
CA ALA A 55 -7.85 1.69 26.19
C ALA A 55 -6.74 1.02 25.37
N ARG A 56 -6.26 1.72 24.34
CA ARG A 56 -5.06 1.35 23.58
C ARG A 56 -3.83 1.59 24.43
N THR A 57 -2.88 0.65 24.42
CA THR A 57 -1.63 0.78 25.18
C THR A 57 -0.43 0.78 24.23
N ALA A 58 0.47 1.75 24.45
CA ALA A 58 1.74 1.80 23.75
C ALA A 58 2.69 0.74 24.33
N ASN A 59 3.05 -0.26 23.53
CA ASN A 59 3.92 -1.35 23.96
C ASN A 59 5.18 -1.42 23.09
N PRO A 60 6.34 -1.76 23.69
CA PRO A 60 7.53 -2.07 22.92
C PRO A 60 7.30 -3.36 22.13
N VAL A 61 7.81 -3.42 20.91
CA VAL A 61 7.78 -4.60 20.05
C VAL A 61 9.10 -4.73 19.30
N ASP A 62 9.65 -5.93 19.30
CA ASP A 62 10.75 -6.29 18.42
C ASP A 62 10.14 -6.94 17.16
N ILE A 63 10.61 -6.54 15.97
CA ILE A 63 10.05 -7.04 14.71
C ILE A 63 11.18 -7.51 13.79
N ASP A 64 11.14 -8.79 13.46
CA ASP A 64 11.94 -9.34 12.37
C ASP A 64 11.11 -9.36 11.07
N ASN A 65 11.60 -8.65 10.07
CA ASN A 65 11.00 -8.57 8.74
C ASN A 65 11.86 -9.33 7.75
N VAL A 66 11.23 -10.13 6.89
CA VAL A 66 11.85 -10.69 5.69
C VAL A 66 10.89 -10.43 4.53
N GLY A 67 11.41 -9.99 3.40
CA GLY A 67 10.60 -9.70 2.25
C GLY A 67 11.32 -9.84 0.93
N ALA A 68 10.51 -9.85 -0.12
CA ALA A 68 10.94 -9.84 -1.50
C ALA A 68 10.03 -8.91 -2.29
N GLU A 69 10.60 -8.16 -3.22
CA GLU A 69 9.86 -7.29 -4.12
C GLU A 69 10.36 -7.47 -5.55
N ALA A 70 9.42 -7.34 -6.49
CA ALA A 70 9.70 -7.36 -7.92
C ALA A 70 8.82 -6.31 -8.60
N VAL A 71 9.42 -5.48 -9.45
CA VAL A 71 8.73 -4.53 -10.33
C VAL A 71 9.16 -4.82 -11.75
N LEU A 72 8.19 -4.93 -12.64
CA LEU A 72 8.39 -5.17 -14.06
C LEU A 72 7.63 -4.11 -14.85
N THR A 73 8.38 -3.26 -15.54
CA THR A 73 7.86 -2.25 -16.46
C THR A 73 8.03 -2.74 -17.89
N TRP A 74 6.97 -2.65 -18.67
CA TRP A 74 6.97 -2.89 -20.10
C TRP A 74 6.52 -1.65 -20.85
N THR A 75 7.40 -1.15 -21.71
CA THR A 75 7.16 0.02 -22.54
C THR A 75 7.57 -0.30 -23.99
N PRO A 76 6.67 -0.85 -24.81
CA PRO A 76 6.97 -1.19 -26.20
C PRO A 76 7.43 0.02 -27.00
N THR A 77 8.51 -0.14 -27.76
CA THR A 77 9.03 0.93 -28.62
C THR A 77 8.01 1.25 -29.71
N GLY A 78 7.58 2.52 -29.79
CA GLY A 78 6.53 2.95 -30.71
C GLY A 78 5.11 2.47 -30.35
N GLY A 79 4.93 1.82 -29.21
CA GLY A 79 3.63 1.37 -28.74
C GLY A 79 2.83 2.47 -28.03
N CYS A 80 1.52 2.25 -27.93
CA CYS A 80 0.61 3.12 -27.20
C CYS A 80 0.38 2.71 -25.74
N TRP A 81 1.11 1.70 -25.24
CA TRP A 81 0.91 1.13 -23.92
C TRP A 81 2.15 1.31 -23.05
N GLU A 82 1.91 1.40 -21.75
CA GLU A 82 2.92 1.23 -20.71
C GLU A 82 2.26 0.42 -19.60
N VAL A 83 2.93 -0.64 -19.15
CA VAL A 83 2.41 -1.55 -18.13
C VAL A 83 3.45 -1.69 -17.04
N VAL A 84 3.05 -1.51 -15.79
CA VAL A 84 3.89 -1.74 -14.62
C VAL A 84 3.24 -2.79 -13.75
N LEU A 85 3.90 -3.92 -13.56
CA LEU A 85 3.51 -4.97 -12.65
C LEU A 85 4.43 -4.94 -11.43
N GLY A 86 3.85 -5.02 -10.23
CA GLY A 86 4.61 -5.06 -8.99
C GLY A 86 4.14 -6.21 -8.13
N TYR A 87 5.06 -6.88 -7.44
CA TYR A 87 4.75 -7.88 -6.44
C TYR A 87 5.62 -7.65 -5.21
N THR A 88 5.01 -7.70 -4.03
CA THR A 88 5.70 -7.65 -2.75
C THR A 88 5.23 -8.82 -1.89
N TYR A 89 6.18 -9.58 -1.37
CA TYR A 89 6.01 -10.48 -0.25
C TYR A 89 6.64 -9.87 0.99
N LEU A 90 5.91 -9.88 2.09
CA LEU A 90 6.40 -9.41 3.38
C LEU A 90 5.95 -10.37 4.48
N GLN A 91 6.91 -10.83 5.27
CA GLN A 91 6.66 -11.53 6.51
C GLN A 91 7.21 -10.69 7.65
N LYS A 92 6.38 -10.42 8.64
CA LYS A 92 6.80 -9.84 9.92
C LYS A 92 6.60 -10.87 11.02
N ARG A 93 7.55 -10.94 11.94
CA ARG A 93 7.44 -11.67 13.21
C ARG A 93 7.56 -10.64 14.32
N ALA A 94 6.44 -10.36 14.96
CA ALA A 94 6.39 -9.43 16.09
C ALA A 94 6.59 -10.20 17.41
N ASP A 95 7.46 -9.69 18.26
CA ASP A 95 7.67 -10.15 19.62
C ASP A 95 7.40 -8.99 20.60
N TYR A 96 6.30 -9.09 21.34
CA TYR A 96 5.94 -8.13 22.39
C TYR A 96 6.50 -8.54 23.78
N GLY A 97 7.40 -9.53 23.81
CA GLY A 97 7.92 -10.16 25.01
C GLY A 97 6.79 -10.80 25.82
N GLY A 98 6.48 -10.20 26.97
CA GLY A 98 5.43 -10.69 27.88
C GLY A 98 4.08 -10.00 27.74
N ALA A 99 3.91 -9.03 26.84
CA ALA A 99 2.64 -8.30 26.72
C ALA A 99 1.59 -9.18 26.02
N LEU A 100 0.40 -9.29 26.62
CA LEU A 100 -0.74 -9.95 25.98
C LEU A 100 -1.38 -8.99 24.98
N VAL A 101 -1.22 -9.30 23.69
CA VAL A 101 -1.69 -8.49 22.56
C VAL A 101 -2.61 -9.34 21.68
N ASP A 102 -3.88 -8.94 21.57
CA ASP A 102 -4.88 -9.60 20.73
C ASP A 102 -4.98 -8.98 19.32
N ALA A 103 -4.51 -7.73 19.19
CA ALA A 103 -4.43 -7.00 17.93
C ALA A 103 -3.51 -5.78 18.04
N SER A 104 -3.13 -5.25 16.88
CA SER A 104 -2.19 -4.13 16.81
C SER A 104 -2.55 -3.16 15.71
N PHE A 105 -2.27 -1.87 15.90
CA PHE A 105 -2.52 -0.89 14.85
C PHE A 105 -1.43 -0.85 13.77
N TYR A 106 -0.18 -1.22 14.13
CA TYR A 106 0.95 -1.13 13.21
C TYR A 106 1.62 -2.46 12.87
N ALA A 107 2.00 -3.28 13.86
CA ALA A 107 2.83 -4.46 13.58
C ALA A 107 2.13 -5.51 12.71
N LEU A 108 0.82 -5.68 12.90
CA LEU A 108 -0.04 -6.62 12.17
C LEU A 108 -0.79 -5.98 11.00
N ASN A 109 -0.66 -4.67 10.80
CA ASN A 109 -1.31 -4.00 9.67
C ASN A 109 -0.39 -3.92 8.44
N PHE A 110 -0.16 -5.06 7.77
CA PHE A 110 0.59 -5.11 6.52
C PHE A 110 0.08 -6.19 5.56
N PRO A 111 0.21 -5.98 4.24
CA PRO A 111 -0.07 -7.04 3.27
C PRO A 111 1.07 -8.06 3.27
N ARG A 112 0.76 -9.33 3.48
CA ARG A 112 1.72 -10.43 3.32
C ARG A 112 2.08 -10.64 1.85
N HIS A 113 1.08 -10.50 0.99
CA HIS A 113 1.23 -10.50 -0.45
C HIS A 113 0.51 -9.29 -1.01
N ARG A 114 1.20 -8.53 -1.86
CA ARG A 114 0.64 -7.39 -2.58
C ARG A 114 1.03 -7.51 -4.04
N LEU A 115 0.05 -7.48 -4.92
CA LEU A 115 0.20 -7.45 -6.36
C LEU A 115 -0.36 -6.12 -6.86
N THR A 116 0.43 -5.39 -7.62
CA THR A 116 0.02 -4.13 -8.25
C THR A 116 0.10 -4.24 -9.76
N ALA A 117 -0.85 -3.62 -10.46
CA ALA A 117 -0.81 -3.51 -11.92
C ALA A 117 -1.28 -2.11 -12.34
N ALA A 118 -0.36 -1.33 -12.92
CA ALA A 118 -0.64 -0.05 -13.52
C ALA A 118 -0.59 -0.16 -15.04
N VAL A 119 -1.52 0.48 -15.73
CA VAL A 119 -1.61 0.52 -17.19
C VAL A 119 -1.85 1.95 -17.63
N VAL A 120 -1.03 2.42 -18.56
CA VAL A 120 -1.26 3.66 -19.31
C VAL A 120 -1.47 3.29 -20.78
N ALA A 121 -2.58 3.74 -21.35
CA ALA A 121 -2.96 3.48 -22.73
C ALA A 121 -3.25 4.78 -23.47
N ARG A 122 -2.44 5.09 -24.47
CA ARG A 122 -2.58 6.26 -25.34
C ARG A 122 -3.51 5.91 -26.50
N LEU A 123 -4.80 6.18 -26.33
CA LEU A 123 -5.86 5.76 -27.26
C LEU A 123 -5.85 6.53 -28.60
N GLY A 124 -5.01 7.57 -28.70
CA GLY A 124 -4.95 8.44 -29.87
C GLY A 124 -5.91 9.63 -29.75
N GLY A 125 -5.82 10.57 -30.69
CA GLY A 125 -6.67 11.78 -30.68
C GLY A 125 -6.48 12.73 -29.49
N GLY A 126 -5.49 12.48 -28.62
CA GLY A 126 -5.30 13.22 -27.36
C GLY A 126 -5.81 12.49 -26.11
N PHE A 127 -6.42 11.31 -26.27
CA PHE A 127 -6.93 10.51 -25.15
C PHE A 127 -5.86 9.58 -24.57
N GLU A 128 -5.83 9.52 -23.24
CA GLU A 128 -5.03 8.59 -22.46
C GLU A 128 -5.90 7.98 -21.35
N LEU A 129 -5.89 6.66 -21.25
CA LEU A 129 -6.47 5.92 -20.14
C LEU A 129 -5.36 5.56 -19.16
N ARG A 130 -5.60 5.76 -17.87
CA ARG A 130 -4.72 5.29 -16.80
C ARG A 130 -5.53 4.42 -15.84
N MET A 131 -4.96 3.30 -15.42
CA MET A 131 -5.59 2.41 -14.45
C MET A 131 -4.54 1.89 -13.49
N ASP A 132 -4.85 1.92 -12.21
CA ASP A 132 -4.03 1.37 -11.13
C ASP A 132 -4.85 0.31 -10.40
N ASN A 133 -4.21 -0.82 -10.10
CA ASN A 133 -4.85 -1.95 -9.45
C ASN A 133 -3.95 -2.46 -8.33
N GLU A 134 -4.55 -2.80 -7.21
CA GLU A 134 -3.91 -3.48 -6.10
C GLU A 134 -4.75 -4.68 -5.67
N ALA A 135 -4.16 -5.86 -5.68
CA ALA A 135 -4.69 -7.04 -5.02
C ALA A 135 -3.80 -7.38 -3.83
N ARG A 136 -4.40 -7.63 -2.66
CA ARG A 136 -3.65 -7.86 -1.43
C ARG A 136 -4.22 -9.01 -0.59
N LEU A 137 -3.32 -9.71 0.10
CA LEU A 137 -3.63 -10.62 1.19
C LEU A 137 -2.99 -10.08 2.47
N GLN A 138 -3.80 -9.55 3.37
CA GLN A 138 -3.35 -8.97 4.64
C GLN A 138 -3.01 -10.03 5.69
N GLU A 139 -2.05 -9.69 6.53
CA GLU A 139 -1.87 -10.33 7.84
C GLU A 139 -3.17 -10.27 8.67
N GLU A 140 -3.34 -11.28 9.51
CA GLU A 140 -4.50 -11.38 10.37
C GLU A 140 -4.42 -10.36 11.52
N ASP A 141 -5.53 -9.66 11.74
CA ASP A 141 -5.67 -8.66 12.77
C ASP A 141 -7.13 -8.61 13.20
N SER A 142 -7.41 -8.90 14.48
CA SER A 142 -8.77 -8.96 15.00
C SER A 142 -9.49 -7.60 15.03
N LEU A 143 -8.76 -6.49 14.86
CA LEU A 143 -9.37 -5.16 14.68
C LEU A 143 -9.97 -4.95 13.29
N ARG A 144 -9.55 -5.74 12.29
CA ARG A 144 -10.17 -5.67 10.97
C ARG A 144 -11.41 -6.55 10.95
N VAL A 145 -12.55 -5.90 11.13
CA VAL A 145 -13.86 -6.58 11.24
C VAL A 145 -14.67 -6.53 9.94
N ILE A 146 -14.28 -5.69 8.97
CA ILE A 146 -14.95 -5.53 7.66
C ILE A 146 -13.94 -5.72 6.53
N GLY A 147 -14.39 -6.29 5.40
CA GLY A 147 -13.59 -6.55 4.19
C GLY A 147 -12.58 -7.70 4.28
N GLY A 148 -12.44 -8.34 5.45
CA GLY A 148 -11.62 -9.52 5.64
C GLY A 148 -10.13 -9.28 5.32
N ARG A 149 -9.41 -10.34 4.90
CA ARG A 149 -7.97 -10.26 4.63
C ARG A 149 -7.63 -10.10 3.15
N ARG A 150 -8.60 -10.19 2.25
CA ARG A 150 -8.38 -10.12 0.80
C ARG A 150 -9.08 -8.90 0.27
N ALA A 151 -8.38 -8.09 -0.49
CA ALA A 151 -8.97 -6.92 -1.13
C ALA A 151 -8.42 -6.75 -2.54
N VAL A 152 -9.27 -6.22 -3.41
CA VAL A 152 -8.91 -5.70 -4.72
C VAL A 152 -9.41 -4.26 -4.78
N ILE A 153 -8.50 -3.33 -4.99
CA ILE A 153 -8.78 -1.90 -5.06
C ILE A 153 -8.24 -1.43 -6.42
N SER A 154 -9.08 -0.73 -7.16
CA SER A 154 -8.68 -0.19 -8.46
C SER A 154 -9.11 1.26 -8.58
N SER A 155 -8.27 2.04 -9.25
CA SER A 155 -8.54 3.41 -9.70
C SER A 155 -8.40 3.47 -11.21
N MET A 156 -9.25 4.25 -11.86
CA MET A 156 -9.24 4.42 -13.31
C MET A 156 -9.49 5.89 -13.66
N GLY A 157 -8.76 6.40 -14.65
CA GLY A 157 -8.95 7.75 -15.15
C GLY A 157 -8.83 7.82 -16.66
N ILE A 158 -9.65 8.67 -17.26
CA ILE A 158 -9.50 9.10 -18.65
C ILE A 158 -9.04 10.55 -18.67
N PHE A 159 -8.02 10.79 -19.50
CA PHE A 159 -7.38 12.08 -19.68
C PHE A 159 -7.49 12.46 -21.15
N TYR A 160 -7.79 13.72 -21.40
CA TYR A 160 -7.91 14.26 -22.75
C TYR A 160 -7.12 15.55 -22.88
N ARG A 161 -6.14 15.52 -23.77
CA ARG A 161 -5.34 16.67 -24.19
C ARG A 161 -5.61 16.95 -25.66
N PRO A 162 -6.47 17.93 -26.00
CA PRO A 162 -6.82 18.22 -27.38
C PRO A 162 -5.59 18.60 -28.19
N ARG A 163 -5.46 18.06 -29.41
CA ARG A 163 -4.32 18.39 -30.30
C ARG A 163 -4.27 19.86 -30.72
N TRP A 164 -5.41 20.52 -30.75
CA TRP A 164 -5.55 21.94 -31.08
C TRP A 164 -5.28 22.88 -29.89
N GLN A 165 -5.23 22.34 -28.67
CA GLN A 165 -4.89 23.08 -27.45
C GLN A 165 -4.08 22.19 -26.49
N PRO A 166 -2.76 22.03 -26.73
CA PRO A 166 -1.93 21.12 -25.94
C PRO A 166 -1.75 21.56 -24.47
N ASP A 167 -2.01 22.84 -24.18
CA ASP A 167 -1.93 23.41 -22.84
C ASP A 167 -3.14 23.06 -21.95
N LEU A 168 -4.23 22.58 -22.55
CA LEU A 168 -5.44 22.15 -21.86
C LEU A 168 -5.42 20.63 -21.64
N GLU A 169 -5.70 20.20 -20.42
CA GLU A 169 -5.93 18.81 -20.07
C GLU A 169 -7.23 18.69 -19.27
N LEU A 170 -8.12 17.81 -19.73
CA LEU A 170 -9.33 17.43 -19.00
C LEU A 170 -9.14 16.01 -18.45
N SER A 171 -9.64 15.77 -17.24
CA SER A 171 -9.57 14.45 -16.61
C SER A 171 -10.89 14.08 -15.96
N ALA A 172 -11.23 12.80 -16.00
CA ALA A 172 -12.27 12.20 -15.18
C ALA A 172 -11.73 10.91 -14.55
N LEU A 173 -11.88 10.75 -13.25
CA LEU A 173 -11.33 9.64 -12.48
C LEU A 173 -12.39 8.98 -11.61
N VAL A 174 -12.21 7.70 -11.36
CA VAL A 174 -12.98 6.89 -10.42
C VAL A 174 -12.01 6.14 -9.52
N ASP A 175 -12.11 6.38 -8.21
CA ASP A 175 -11.36 5.69 -7.17
C ASP A 175 -12.25 4.66 -6.46
N ASN A 176 -11.64 3.58 -5.97
CA ASN A 176 -12.34 2.43 -5.41
C ASN A 176 -13.43 1.92 -6.35
N LEU A 177 -13.04 1.57 -7.57
CA LEU A 177 -13.94 1.17 -8.68
C LEU A 177 -14.94 0.07 -8.27
N TRP A 178 -14.51 -0.84 -7.40
CA TRP A 178 -15.28 -1.99 -6.93
C TRP A 178 -16.14 -1.69 -5.69
N ASP A 179 -16.09 -0.48 -5.14
CA ASP A 179 -16.73 -0.12 -3.87
C ASP A 179 -16.33 -1.08 -2.73
N SER A 180 -15.05 -1.43 -2.68
CA SER A 180 -14.48 -2.29 -1.64
C SER A 180 -14.62 -1.64 -0.27
N ASP A 181 -15.08 -2.41 0.71
CA ASP A 181 -15.24 -2.03 2.11
C ASP A 181 -14.01 -2.38 2.96
N PHE A 182 -12.90 -2.78 2.32
CA PHE A 182 -11.67 -3.20 2.98
C PHE A 182 -11.07 -2.09 3.86
N GLN A 183 -10.91 -2.39 5.15
CA GLN A 183 -10.31 -1.48 6.10
C GLN A 183 -8.78 -1.49 5.95
N GLU A 184 -8.25 -0.55 5.16
CA GLU A 184 -6.80 -0.34 5.01
C GLU A 184 -6.11 -0.06 6.36
N VAL A 185 -6.80 0.69 7.21
CA VAL A 185 -6.47 0.85 8.61
C VAL A 185 -7.54 0.09 9.42
N PRO A 186 -7.15 -0.91 10.24
CA PRO A 186 -8.09 -1.70 11.04
C PRO A 186 -9.04 -0.81 11.86
N ALA A 187 -10.32 -1.21 11.90
CA ALA A 187 -11.41 -0.46 12.54
C ALA A 187 -11.70 0.95 11.96
N VAL A 188 -11.14 1.31 10.80
CA VAL A 188 -11.49 2.52 10.07
C VAL A 188 -12.28 2.12 8.81
N PRO A 189 -13.52 2.61 8.63
CA PRO A 189 -14.29 2.35 7.42
C PRO A 189 -13.55 2.79 6.16
N ALA A 190 -13.60 1.98 5.11
CA ALA A 190 -13.08 2.34 3.79
C ALA A 190 -13.82 3.55 3.21
N ALA A 191 -13.12 4.34 2.39
CA ALA A 191 -13.78 5.29 1.53
C ALA A 191 -14.63 4.55 0.50
N ARG A 192 -15.85 5.04 0.22
CA ARG A 192 -16.70 4.51 -0.85
C ARG A 192 -16.10 4.79 -2.23
N ARG A 193 -16.69 4.22 -3.29
CA ARG A 193 -16.40 4.63 -4.66
C ARG A 193 -16.59 6.14 -4.85
N GLN A 194 -15.56 6.79 -5.37
CA GLN A 194 -15.53 8.23 -5.59
C GLN A 194 -15.30 8.53 -7.07
N ALA A 195 -15.97 9.56 -7.58
CA ALA A 195 -15.74 10.09 -8.91
C ALA A 195 -15.24 11.53 -8.80
N SER A 196 -14.25 11.89 -9.61
CA SER A 196 -13.69 13.24 -9.66
C SER A 196 -13.47 13.66 -11.12
N ALA A 197 -13.46 14.97 -11.34
CA ALA A 197 -13.15 15.57 -12.63
C ALA A 197 -12.20 16.75 -12.43
N GLY A 198 -11.34 17.01 -13.42
CA GLY A 198 -10.31 18.03 -13.34
C GLY A 198 -10.09 18.72 -14.68
N LEU A 199 -9.62 19.96 -14.59
CA LEU A 199 -9.14 20.77 -15.71
C LEU A 199 -7.79 21.36 -15.32
N THR A 200 -6.78 21.14 -16.14
CA THR A 200 -5.45 21.74 -15.98
C THR A 200 -5.14 22.61 -17.19
N TRP A 201 -4.64 23.81 -16.93
CA TRP A 201 -4.12 24.72 -17.95
C TRP A 201 -2.65 25.01 -17.66
N ARG A 202 -1.78 24.87 -18.65
CA ARG A 202 -0.34 25.18 -18.55
C ARG A 202 -0.05 26.50 -19.27
N TRP A 203 0.79 27.36 -18.69
CA TRP A 203 1.23 28.63 -19.27
C TRP A 203 2.75 28.76 -19.21
#